data_AF-F7JNI6-F1
#
_entry.id   AF-F7JNI6-F1
#
_cell.length_a   1.000
_cell.length_b   1.000
_cell.length_c   1.000
_cell.angle_alpha   90.00
_cell.angle_beta   90.00
_cell.angle_gamma   90.00
#
_symmetry.space_group_name_H-M   'P 1'
#
loop_
_entity.id
_entity.type
_entity.pdbx_description
1 polymer ?
#
loop_
_entity_poly.entity_id
_entity_poly.type
_entity_poly.pdbx_seq_one_letter_code
_entity_poly.pdbx_strand_id
1 'polypeptide(L)' 'MKKKVKLLVVDVDGTMTDAGIYYDEHGNELKKFCTKDAAGFFCRT' A
#
# COMPACT_ATOMS: atom_id res chain seq x y z
N MET A 1 13.91 -11.69 -24.49
CA MET A 1 12.49 -11.34 -24.27
C MET A 1 12.24 -11.14 -22.78
N LYS A 2 11.74 -9.98 -22.32
CA LYS A 2 11.37 -9.77 -20.90
C LYS A 2 10.01 -10.40 -20.62
N LYS A 3 9.92 -11.22 -19.57
CA LYS A 3 8.65 -11.80 -19.11
C LYS A 3 7.78 -10.68 -18.54
N LYS A 4 6.51 -10.62 -18.98
CA LYS A 4 5.51 -9.72 -18.37
C LYS A 4 5.18 -10.23 -16.97
N VAL A 5 5.20 -9.33 -15.99
CA VAL A 5 4.67 -9.61 -14.64
C VAL A 5 3.15 -9.72 -14.77
N LYS A 6 2.57 -10.80 -14.25
CA LYS A 6 1.12 -11.07 -14.32
C LYS A 6 0.42 -10.92 -12.97
N LEU A 7 1.19 -10.89 -11.88
CA LEU A 7 0.69 -10.80 -10.52
C LEU A 7 1.71 -10.02 -9.68
N LEU A 8 1.20 -9.10 -8.87
CA LEU A 8 1.95 -8.38 -7.85
C LEU A 8 1.26 -8.61 -6.52
N VAL A 9 1.97 -9.22 -5.57
CA VAL A 9 1.50 -9.39 -4.18
C VAL A 9 2.42 -8.55 -3.31
N VAL A 10 1.82 -7.70 -2.48
CA VAL A 10 2.52 -6.78 -1.59
C VAL A 10 1.91 -6.89 -0.20
N ASP A 11 2.78 -6.84 0.80
CA ASP A 11 2.37 -6.74 2.19
C ASP A 11 1.83 -5.33 2.50
N VAL A 12 1.08 -5.18 3.58
CA VAL A 12 0.43 -3.94 3.97
C VAL A 12 1.23 -3.23 5.06
N ASP A 13 1.33 -3.83 6.24
CA ASP A 13 1.88 -3.16 7.42
C ASP A 13 3.40 -3.12 7.39
N GLY A 14 3.96 -1.91 7.27
CA GLY A 14 5.40 -1.70 7.11
C GLY A 14 5.92 -1.83 5.68
N THR A 15 5.03 -2.09 4.71
CA THR A 15 5.33 -2.02 3.27
C THR A 15 4.56 -0.89 2.61
N MET A 16 3.22 -0.94 2.62
CA MET A 16 2.36 0.12 2.06
C MET A 16 2.02 1.21 3.08
N THR A 17 2.20 0.90 4.36
CA THR A 17 2.01 1.82 5.48
C THR A 17 3.33 2.03 6.21
N ASP A 18 3.39 3.06 7.04
CA ASP A 18 4.54 3.35 7.91
C ASP A 18 4.63 2.43 9.14
N ALA A 19 3.94 1.28 9.12
CA ALA A 19 3.74 0.35 10.24
C ALA A 19 3.03 0.98 11.46
N GLY A 20 2.55 2.22 11.34
CA GLY A 20 1.77 2.90 12.36
C GLY A 20 0.33 2.40 12.41
N ILE A 21 -0.15 2.14 13.62
CA ILE A 21 -1.56 1.88 13.90
C ILE A 21 -2.09 3.09 14.65
N TYR A 22 -3.01 3.83 14.04
CA TYR A 22 -3.57 5.06 14.59
C TYR A 22 -4.99 4.80 15.09
N TYR A 23 -5.33 5.30 16.27
CA TYR A 23 -6.66 5.16 16.85
C TYR A 23 -7.31 6.52 17.07
N ASP A 24 -8.62 6.61 16.81
CA ASP A 24 -9.43 7.76 17.20
C ASP A 24 -10.15 7.56 18.53
N GLU A 25 -10.87 8.58 18.98
CA GLU A 25 -11.61 8.58 20.26
C GLU A 25 -12.81 7.60 20.29
N HIS A 26 -13.21 7.07 19.13
CA HIS A 26 -14.27 6.08 18.98
C HIS A 26 -13.73 4.65 18.87
N GLY A 27 -12.40 4.47 18.91
CA GLY A 27 -11.75 3.17 18.78
C GLY A 27 -11.63 2.69 17.33
N ASN A 28 -11.78 3.57 16.34
CA ASN A 28 -11.53 3.21 14.94
C ASN A 28 -10.02 3.11 14.67
N GLU A 29 -9.62 2.14 13.86
CA GLU A 29 -8.24 1.99 13.38
C GLU A 29 -8.05 2.72 12.04
N LEU A 30 -7.02 3.57 11.98
CA LEU A 30 -6.58 4.24 10.77
C LEU A 30 -5.16 3.79 10.41
N LYS A 31 -4.91 3.68 9.09
CA LYS A 31 -3.61 3.39 8.51
C LYS A 31 -3.28 4.44 7.45
N LYS A 32 -2.01 4.84 7.39
CA LYS A 32 -1.54 5.86 6.45
C LYS A 32 -0.90 5.22 5.22
N PHE A 33 -1.46 5.49 4.05
CA PHE A 33 -0.96 5.02 2.76
C PHE A 33 -0.29 6.14 1.95
N CYS A 34 0.59 5.77 1.00
CA CYS A 34 1.28 6.70 0.12
C CYS A 34 0.60 6.83 -1.25
N THR A 35 0.29 8.06 -1.69
CA THR A 35 -0.34 8.32 -3.00
C THR A 35 0.58 8.03 -4.19
N LYS A 36 1.90 8.12 -4.00
CA LYS A 36 2.88 7.78 -5.05
C LYS A 36 2.86 6.29 -5.39
N ASP A 37 2.58 5.43 -4.40
CA ASP A 37 2.53 3.99 -4.59
C ASP A 37 1.33 3.62 -5.48
N ALA A 38 0.18 4.25 -5.24
CA ALA A 38 -1.00 4.11 -6.09
C ALA A 38 -0.73 4.54 -7.55
N ALA A 39 -0.04 5.67 -7.74
CA ALA A 39 0.36 6.12 -9.08
C ALA A 39 1.33 5.13 -9.74
N GLY A 40 2.25 4.53 -8.97
CA GLY A 40 3.18 3.50 -9.44
C GLY A 40 2.47 2.23 -9.90
N PHE A 41 1.40 1.81 -9.21
CA PHE A 41 0.57 0.69 -9.64
C PHE A 41 -0.20 1.02 -10.91
N PHE A 42 -0.85 2.18 -10.97
CA PHE A 42 -1.75 2.52 -12.08
C PHE A 42 -1.02 2.89 -13.38
N CYS A 43 0.16 3.51 -13.30
CA CYS A 43 0.91 3.93 -14.48
C CYS A 43 1.65 2.77 -15.18
N ARG A 44 1.84 1.64 -14.48
CA ARG A 44 2.69 0.53 -14.94
C ARG A 44 1.93 -0.76 -15.27
N THR A 45 0.67 -0.89 -14.86
CA THR A 45 -0.28 -1.91 -15.35
C THR A 45 -0.90 -1.49 -16.67
#